data_AF-A0ABD4JJ50-F1
#
_entry.id   AF-A0ABD4JJ50-F1
#
_cell.length_a   1.000
_cell.length_b   1.000
_cell.length_c   1.000
_cell.angle_alpha   90.00
_cell.angle_beta   90.00
_cell.angle_gamma   90.00
#
_symmetry.space_group_name_H-M   'P 1'
#
loop_
_entity.id
_entity.type
_entity.pdbx_description
1 polymer ?
#
loop_
_entity_poly.entity_id
_entity_poly.type
_entity_poly.pdbx_seq_one_letter_code
_entity_poly.pdbx_strand_id
1 'polypeptide(L)'
;MKKLVSSAVVAGLLVGGFAMSALAAGGGSGPNTYRGVRQIGAVVMNPYKVAPLTALIRSAGYTLTDVKVTVKAKKDGVDISYNVSNQKVLQHGGIPVWGLYPDYVNEVAVSYKKNGEAVSETYKIYAPAIGLYGSGTGQKQILPDATITKDNPKYHKNIYLMNHLSSILPNAAQVTWNNPVGGALEWDYESYVWMVDGKGDIRWYLKTDEFRDPNHIMKKGNMMGFDQTADGDLIWGQSQVMNRYDLMGRKIFQRELPKSYIDFSHHMEETSKGTFLLRVASSDYKRKDGKNVRTVRDVIVELDTNGNVVDEWKIMDILDPYRDVNLLALDQGAVCLNVDATKAGQTANKEDLEDDHAPWCDVAGVGAGRNWAHINSVNYDANDDSIILSVRNQSAVVKITRDKKVKWILASKEGWTGDLATKVLKPIDANGKAIDCGESGSKCPGYESDKGGFDYTWTQHTAYKVNEKSKGSKVHVSVFDNSDSRGMEQPALINMKYSRAVEYVVDEKNMTVQQVWEYGKNRGFEWYSPITSVTEYNPKFDTMFVYSATAGLGDVKAFRASKAALTPFLEEIKYGTQEVEFEMKFINSNTIGYRALPIDINKAFNSK
;
A
#
# COMPACT_ATOMS: atom_id res chain seq x y z
N MET A 1 -86.89 22.87 48.25
CA MET A 1 -88.17 23.22 47.56
C MET A 1 -87.88 23.38 46.08
N LYS A 2 -88.73 22.82 45.18
CA LYS A 2 -88.93 23.14 43.72
C LYS A 2 -87.67 23.24 42.82
N LYS A 3 -87.47 22.30 41.89
CA LYS A 3 -87.90 22.30 40.45
C LYS A 3 -87.28 23.45 39.62
N LEU A 4 -86.41 23.22 38.63
CA LEU A 4 -86.57 22.63 37.26
C LEU A 4 -87.16 23.58 36.19
N VAL A 5 -86.79 23.33 34.92
CA VAL A 5 -87.22 23.95 33.64
C VAL A 5 -86.45 25.27 33.32
N SER A 6 -85.52 25.35 32.34
CA SER A 6 -85.58 25.18 30.86
C SER A 6 -86.37 26.33 30.19
N SER A 7 -86.08 26.92 29.03
CA SER A 7 -85.20 26.61 27.86
C SER A 7 -84.62 27.97 27.31
N ALA A 8 -83.97 28.15 26.14
CA ALA A 8 -83.67 27.31 24.99
C ALA A 8 -82.40 27.76 24.21
N VAL A 9 -81.97 26.84 23.32
CA VAL A 9 -81.09 26.87 22.13
C VAL A 9 -81.00 28.16 21.28
N VAL A 10 -79.78 28.50 20.82
CA VAL A 10 -79.30 28.77 19.42
C VAL A 10 -77.87 29.36 19.54
N ALA A 11 -76.82 28.53 19.45
CA ALA A 11 -76.00 28.31 18.25
C ALA A 11 -75.28 29.57 17.71
N GLY A 12 -73.96 29.67 17.94
CA GLY A 12 -73.10 30.75 17.46
C GLY A 12 -71.62 30.42 17.68
N LEU A 13 -70.94 29.98 16.62
CA LEU A 13 -69.53 29.56 16.59
C LEU A 13 -68.54 30.57 17.21
N LEU A 14 -67.57 30.07 17.99
CA LEU A 14 -66.14 30.45 17.92
C LEU A 14 -65.29 29.58 18.87
N VAL A 15 -65.02 28.33 18.46
CA VAL A 15 -63.95 27.54 19.08
C VAL A 15 -62.63 27.94 18.43
N GLY A 16 -61.83 28.73 19.14
CA GLY A 16 -60.45 29.04 18.76
C GLY A 16 -59.59 27.78 18.85
N GLY A 17 -59.47 27.05 17.75
CA GLY A 17 -58.71 25.82 17.69
C GLY A 17 -57.20 26.07 17.79
N PHE A 18 -56.62 25.88 18.98
CA PHE A 18 -55.22 25.48 19.08
C PHE A 18 -55.09 24.06 18.56
N ALA A 19 -54.93 23.94 17.24
CA ALA A 19 -54.45 22.71 16.64
C ALA A 19 -53.00 22.49 17.11
N MET A 20 -52.84 21.70 18.17
CA MET A 20 -51.60 20.94 18.33
C MET A 20 -51.47 20.09 17.06
N SER A 21 -50.53 20.47 16.20
CA SER A 21 -50.10 19.65 15.09
C SER A 21 -49.52 18.36 15.65
N ALA A 22 -50.38 17.36 15.82
CA ALA A 22 -49.96 16.00 16.11
C ALA A 22 -49.08 15.55 14.94
N LEU A 23 -47.76 15.65 15.13
CA LEU A 23 -46.77 15.04 14.29
C LEU A 23 -46.94 13.53 14.43
N ALA A 24 -47.87 12.98 13.66
CA ALA A 24 -48.01 11.56 13.45
C ALA A 24 -46.68 11.07 12.86
N ALA A 25 -45.84 10.50 13.73
CA ALA A 25 -44.63 9.81 13.33
C ALA A 25 -45.05 8.56 12.55
N GLY A 26 -45.24 8.73 11.24
CA GLY A 26 -45.60 7.66 10.33
C GLY A 26 -44.53 6.58 10.39
N GLY A 27 -44.87 5.41 10.93
CA GLY A 27 -44.02 4.23 10.86
C GLY A 27 -43.74 3.84 9.41
N GLY A 28 -42.66 3.08 9.20
CA GLY A 28 -42.12 2.75 7.87
C GLY A 28 -42.99 1.85 6.97
N SER A 29 -44.29 1.74 7.24
CA SER A 29 -45.27 0.93 6.51
C SER A 29 -46.31 1.76 5.74
N GLY A 30 -46.10 3.07 5.59
CA GLY A 30 -46.88 3.93 4.68
C GLY A 30 -46.24 4.07 3.28
N PRO A 31 -46.95 4.59 2.27
CA PRO A 31 -46.46 4.69 0.89
C PRO A 31 -45.27 5.66 0.69
N ASN A 32 -44.95 6.50 1.69
CA ASN A 32 -43.81 7.40 1.67
C ASN A 32 -42.64 6.80 2.47
N THR A 33 -41.80 6.01 1.80
CA THR A 33 -40.71 5.25 2.47
C THR A 33 -39.44 6.07 2.73
N TYR A 34 -39.04 6.95 1.80
CA TYR A 34 -37.92 7.88 1.98
C TYR A 34 -38.16 9.18 1.21
N ARG A 35 -37.81 10.34 1.78
CA ARG A 35 -37.85 11.62 1.04
C ARG A 35 -36.67 11.68 0.06
N GLY A 36 -36.99 11.83 -1.23
CA GLY A 36 -35.99 12.17 -2.24
C GLY A 36 -35.38 13.54 -1.99
N VAL A 37 -34.11 13.73 -2.38
CA VAL A 37 -33.43 15.02 -2.32
C VAL A 37 -33.31 15.53 -3.75
N ARG A 38 -33.88 16.72 -4.02
CA ARG A 38 -34.02 17.30 -5.36
C ARG A 38 -34.77 16.38 -6.33
N GLN A 39 -34.25 16.11 -7.53
CA GLN A 39 -35.00 15.44 -8.60
C GLN A 39 -34.98 13.90 -8.55
N ILE A 40 -34.14 13.29 -7.71
CA ILE A 40 -33.99 11.84 -7.56
C ILE A 40 -34.08 11.43 -6.08
N GLY A 41 -33.39 10.37 -5.67
CA GLY A 41 -33.57 9.74 -4.36
C GLY A 41 -32.86 10.42 -3.20
N ALA A 42 -32.88 9.74 -2.05
CA ALA A 42 -32.16 10.19 -0.88
C ALA A 42 -30.63 10.10 -1.08
N VAL A 43 -29.90 10.96 -0.39
CA VAL A 43 -28.44 10.87 -0.25
C VAL A 43 -28.12 9.96 0.93
N VAL A 44 -27.27 8.97 0.72
CA VAL A 44 -26.79 8.03 1.75
C VAL A 44 -25.28 8.20 1.91
N MET A 45 -24.84 8.71 3.06
CA MET A 45 -23.41 8.76 3.41
C MET A 45 -22.88 7.35 3.69
N ASN A 46 -21.62 7.11 3.31
CA ASN A 46 -20.89 5.88 3.59
C ASN A 46 -21.71 4.59 3.29
N PRO A 47 -22.18 4.41 2.05
CA PRO A 47 -23.19 3.39 1.71
C PRO A 47 -22.78 1.95 2.04
N TYR A 48 -21.46 1.68 2.10
CA TYR A 48 -20.89 0.38 2.42
C TYR A 48 -20.12 0.36 3.77
N LYS A 49 -20.34 1.36 4.62
CA LYS A 49 -19.82 1.53 5.99
C LYS A 49 -18.30 1.71 6.15
N VAL A 50 -17.47 1.25 5.21
CA VAL A 50 -16.01 1.32 5.33
C VAL A 50 -15.35 2.58 4.73
N ALA A 51 -16.08 3.42 3.98
CA ALA A 51 -15.52 4.56 3.25
C ALA A 51 -16.30 5.87 3.54
N PRO A 52 -16.08 6.53 4.70
CA PRO A 52 -16.91 7.65 5.18
C PRO A 52 -16.89 8.91 4.31
N LEU A 53 -15.86 9.09 3.47
CA LEU A 53 -15.73 10.21 2.54
C LEU A 53 -16.36 9.91 1.17
N THR A 54 -17.43 9.10 1.19
CA THR A 54 -18.23 8.74 0.02
C THR A 54 -19.72 8.84 0.34
N ALA A 55 -20.55 9.04 -0.69
CA ALA A 55 -22.00 9.08 -0.60
C ALA A 55 -22.65 8.45 -1.84
N LEU A 56 -23.92 8.07 -1.73
CA LEU A 56 -24.73 7.56 -2.84
C LEU A 56 -25.99 8.42 -2.98
N ILE A 57 -26.19 9.03 -4.14
CA ILE A 57 -27.45 9.70 -4.48
C ILE A 57 -28.33 8.66 -5.17
N ARG A 58 -29.32 8.11 -4.45
CA ARG A 58 -30.11 6.96 -4.94
C ARG A 58 -30.93 7.32 -6.18
N SER A 59 -31.15 6.36 -7.07
CA SER A 59 -31.88 6.61 -8.33
C SER A 59 -33.37 6.92 -8.17
N ALA A 60 -33.98 6.66 -7.01
CA ALA A 60 -35.43 6.67 -6.79
C ALA A 60 -36.24 5.81 -7.78
N GLY A 61 -35.62 4.82 -8.42
CA GLY A 61 -36.23 3.99 -9.45
C GLY A 61 -36.22 4.60 -10.86
N TYR A 62 -35.68 5.81 -11.04
CA TYR A 62 -35.44 6.37 -12.38
C TYR A 62 -34.26 5.66 -13.07
N THR A 63 -34.33 5.57 -14.39
CA THR A 63 -33.18 5.16 -15.21
C THR A 63 -32.25 6.37 -15.35
N LEU A 64 -30.99 6.22 -14.89
CA LEU A 64 -29.98 7.28 -14.95
C LEU A 64 -28.86 6.86 -15.91
N THR A 65 -28.54 7.72 -16.88
CA THR A 65 -27.41 7.52 -17.83
C THR A 65 -26.63 8.81 -18.02
N ASP A 66 -25.51 8.77 -18.75
CA ASP A 66 -24.63 9.93 -19.04
C ASP A 66 -24.24 10.70 -17.76
N VAL A 67 -24.00 9.95 -16.68
CA VAL A 67 -23.75 10.50 -15.34
C VAL A 67 -22.33 11.05 -15.27
N LYS A 68 -22.23 12.31 -14.81
CA LYS A 68 -20.98 12.97 -14.44
C LYS A 68 -21.12 13.59 -13.07
N VAL A 69 -20.07 13.45 -12.26
CA VAL A 69 -19.98 13.98 -10.89
C VAL A 69 -18.80 14.94 -10.82
N THR A 70 -18.99 16.06 -10.13
CA THR A 70 -17.93 16.98 -9.71
C THR A 70 -18.10 17.30 -8.23
N VAL A 71 -17.19 16.79 -7.38
CA VAL A 71 -17.04 17.28 -6.00
C VAL A 71 -16.22 18.56 -6.07
N LYS A 72 -16.83 19.67 -5.66
CA LYS A 72 -16.25 21.00 -5.75
C LYS A 72 -15.14 21.21 -4.73
N ALA A 73 -14.12 21.94 -5.13
CA ALA A 73 -13.07 22.44 -4.25
C ALA A 73 -13.67 23.18 -3.05
N LYS A 74 -13.15 22.91 -1.84
CA LYS A 74 -13.17 23.91 -0.77
C LYS A 74 -12.24 25.08 -1.14
N LYS A 75 -12.22 26.15 -0.34
CA LYS A 75 -11.26 27.24 -0.53
C LYS A 75 -9.83 26.69 -0.61
N ASP A 76 -9.08 27.12 -1.62
CA ASP A 76 -7.69 26.75 -1.90
C ASP A 76 -7.46 25.25 -2.26
N GLY A 77 -8.52 24.44 -2.36
CA GLY A 77 -8.51 23.03 -2.77
C GLY A 77 -8.76 22.79 -4.27
N VAL A 78 -9.18 21.57 -4.64
CA VAL A 78 -9.33 21.13 -6.06
C VAL A 78 -10.64 20.39 -6.36
N ASP A 79 -11.23 20.71 -7.51
CA ASP A 79 -12.35 19.98 -8.09
C ASP A 79 -11.92 18.57 -8.52
N ILE A 80 -12.60 17.55 -7.99
CA ILE A 80 -12.52 16.16 -8.48
C ILE A 80 -13.71 15.93 -9.38
N SER A 81 -13.47 15.48 -10.62
CA SER A 81 -14.52 15.21 -11.61
C SER A 81 -14.28 13.90 -12.34
N TYR A 82 -15.34 13.13 -12.52
CA TYR A 82 -15.32 11.85 -13.25
C TYR A 82 -16.70 11.57 -13.87
N ASN A 83 -16.71 10.78 -14.94
CA ASN A 83 -17.92 10.18 -15.46
C ASN A 83 -18.19 8.86 -14.71
N VAL A 84 -19.46 8.45 -14.63
CA VAL A 84 -19.86 7.16 -14.07
C VAL A 84 -20.53 6.34 -15.17
N SER A 85 -20.00 5.15 -15.45
CA SER A 85 -20.58 4.25 -16.45
C SER A 85 -21.95 3.73 -16.01
N ASN A 86 -22.82 3.43 -16.97
CA ASN A 86 -24.17 2.91 -16.69
C ASN A 86 -24.12 1.64 -15.81
N GLN A 87 -23.09 0.80 -15.96
CA GLN A 87 -22.86 -0.35 -15.08
C GLN A 87 -22.64 0.06 -13.63
N LYS A 88 -21.74 1.02 -13.34
CA LYS A 88 -21.45 1.46 -11.97
C LYS A 88 -22.68 2.17 -11.36
N VAL A 89 -23.46 2.91 -12.16
CA VAL A 89 -24.76 3.49 -11.73
C VAL A 89 -25.75 2.41 -11.29
N LEU A 90 -25.89 1.34 -12.08
CA LEU A 90 -26.76 0.20 -11.74
C LEU A 90 -26.24 -0.57 -10.52
N GLN A 91 -24.94 -0.86 -10.48
CA GLN A 91 -24.25 -1.58 -9.40
C GLN A 91 -24.45 -0.92 -8.02
N HIS A 92 -24.44 0.41 -7.97
CA HIS A 92 -24.64 1.16 -6.73
C HIS A 92 -26.12 1.56 -6.50
N GLY A 93 -27.01 1.41 -7.48
CA GLY A 93 -28.42 1.81 -7.37
C GLY A 93 -28.63 3.34 -7.37
N GLY A 94 -27.75 4.08 -8.04
CA GLY A 94 -27.73 5.55 -8.03
C GLY A 94 -26.41 6.13 -8.49
N ILE A 95 -26.21 7.42 -8.24
CA ILE A 95 -24.97 8.13 -8.56
C ILE A 95 -23.97 7.95 -7.40
N PRO A 96 -22.85 7.21 -7.56
CA PRO A 96 -21.79 7.16 -6.57
C PRO A 96 -21.06 8.51 -6.52
N VAL A 97 -20.86 9.02 -5.31
CA VAL A 97 -20.14 10.25 -5.01
C VAL A 97 -18.93 9.90 -4.16
N TRP A 98 -17.75 10.00 -4.76
CA TRP A 98 -16.44 9.77 -4.20
C TRP A 98 -15.61 11.07 -4.19
N GLY A 99 -14.70 11.21 -3.22
CA GLY A 99 -13.74 12.33 -3.15
C GLY A 99 -14.16 13.48 -2.23
N LEU A 100 -15.01 13.22 -1.23
CA LEU A 100 -15.50 14.24 -0.29
C LEU A 100 -14.39 14.68 0.67
N TYR A 101 -14.37 15.97 1.01
CA TYR A 101 -13.55 16.49 2.10
C TYR A 101 -14.13 16.09 3.46
N PRO A 102 -13.30 15.67 4.44
CA PRO A 102 -13.73 15.37 5.81
C PRO A 102 -14.20 16.63 6.55
N ASP A 103 -15.12 16.43 7.50
CA ASP A 103 -15.74 17.47 8.34
C ASP A 103 -16.18 18.74 7.57
N TYR A 104 -16.82 18.52 6.41
CA TYR A 104 -17.12 19.59 5.48
C TYR A 104 -18.47 19.41 4.79
N VAL A 105 -19.17 20.53 4.57
CA VAL A 105 -20.38 20.58 3.74
C VAL A 105 -19.93 20.71 2.28
N ASN A 106 -19.68 19.56 1.65
CA ASN A 106 -19.23 19.44 0.28
C ASN A 106 -20.32 19.90 -0.70
N GLU A 107 -19.96 20.71 -1.69
CA GLU A 107 -20.83 20.98 -2.84
C GLU A 107 -20.53 19.97 -3.95
N VAL A 108 -21.55 19.25 -4.39
CA VAL A 108 -21.42 18.16 -5.36
C VAL A 108 -22.33 18.43 -6.54
N ALA A 109 -21.76 18.90 -7.64
CA ALA A 109 -22.47 19.11 -8.89
C ALA A 109 -22.58 17.78 -9.64
N VAL A 110 -23.78 17.45 -10.10
CA VAL A 110 -24.04 16.26 -10.92
C VAL A 110 -24.82 16.64 -12.18
N SER A 111 -24.48 16.02 -13.30
CA SER A 111 -25.27 16.08 -14.54
C SER A 111 -25.52 14.67 -15.05
N TYR A 112 -26.75 14.39 -15.47
CA TYR A 112 -27.19 13.06 -15.87
C TYR A 112 -28.44 13.14 -16.76
N LYS A 113 -28.78 12.06 -17.46
CA LYS A 113 -30.09 11.88 -18.08
C LYS A 113 -31.00 11.07 -17.15
N LYS A 114 -32.16 11.63 -16.81
CA LYS A 114 -33.24 11.00 -16.04
C LYS A 114 -34.31 10.51 -17.02
N ASN A 115 -34.44 9.19 -17.19
CA ASN A 115 -35.32 8.59 -18.19
C ASN A 115 -35.15 9.18 -19.62
N GLY A 116 -33.93 9.63 -19.95
CA GLY A 116 -33.59 10.29 -21.22
C GLY A 116 -33.52 11.82 -21.17
N GLU A 117 -34.18 12.48 -20.22
CA GLU A 117 -34.19 13.94 -20.08
C GLU A 117 -32.95 14.46 -19.34
N ALA A 118 -32.29 15.50 -19.86
CA ALA A 118 -31.08 16.03 -19.26
C ALA A 118 -31.36 16.84 -17.97
N VAL A 119 -30.68 16.49 -16.88
CA VAL A 119 -30.76 17.14 -15.56
C VAL A 119 -29.36 17.58 -15.12
N SER A 120 -29.28 18.73 -14.46
CA SER A 120 -28.06 19.25 -13.82
C SER A 120 -28.42 19.92 -12.50
N GLU A 121 -27.75 19.55 -11.41
CA GLU A 121 -28.06 20.04 -10.06
C GLU A 121 -26.89 19.89 -9.07
N THR A 122 -26.87 20.69 -8.01
CA THR A 122 -25.78 20.71 -7.01
C THR A 122 -26.27 20.32 -5.63
N TYR A 123 -25.79 19.20 -5.08
CA TYR A 123 -26.09 18.76 -3.72
C TYR A 123 -25.16 19.43 -2.70
N LYS A 124 -25.65 19.64 -1.48
CA LYS A 124 -24.83 19.98 -0.31
C LYS A 124 -24.81 18.76 0.61
N ILE A 125 -23.63 18.18 0.80
CA ILE A 125 -23.44 16.89 1.47
C ILE A 125 -22.41 17.08 2.59
N TYR A 126 -22.85 17.02 3.84
CA TYR A 126 -21.92 16.98 4.97
C TYR A 126 -21.27 15.60 5.06
N ALA A 127 -19.94 15.56 4.97
CA ALA A 127 -19.16 14.37 5.29
C ALA A 127 -18.58 14.51 6.70
N PRO A 128 -18.59 13.45 7.52
CA PRO A 128 -18.09 13.51 8.90
C PRO A 128 -16.58 13.73 8.93
N ALA A 129 -16.06 14.09 10.11
CA ALA A 129 -14.65 13.94 10.41
C ALA A 129 -14.20 12.47 10.25
N ILE A 130 -12.94 12.26 9.88
CA ILE A 130 -12.31 10.94 9.96
C ILE A 130 -11.97 10.61 11.42
N GLY A 131 -12.11 9.34 11.80
CA GLY A 131 -11.77 8.83 13.12
C GLY A 131 -10.79 7.67 13.01
N LEU A 132 -9.80 7.64 13.90
CA LEU A 132 -8.84 6.54 14.01
C LEU A 132 -9.02 5.80 15.33
N TYR A 133 -8.87 4.48 15.24
CA TYR A 133 -8.64 3.62 16.40
C TYR A 133 -7.13 3.51 16.63
N GLY A 134 -6.56 4.44 17.40
CA GLY A 134 -5.12 4.50 17.68
C GLY A 134 -4.73 3.81 18.98
N SER A 135 -3.43 3.56 19.17
CA SER A 135 -2.86 2.91 20.36
C SER A 135 -2.94 3.73 21.67
N GLY A 136 -3.54 4.92 21.63
CA GLY A 136 -3.72 5.81 22.78
C GLY A 136 -2.44 6.45 23.33
N THR A 137 -1.27 6.18 22.75
CA THR A 137 0.02 6.67 23.25
C THR A 137 0.86 7.31 22.13
N GLY A 138 1.50 8.45 22.41
CA GLY A 138 2.41 9.13 21.50
C GLY A 138 1.81 9.74 20.22
N GLN A 139 0.54 9.46 19.88
CA GLN A 139 -0.14 10.01 18.72
C GLN A 139 -0.58 11.47 18.98
N LYS A 140 -0.13 12.40 18.14
CA LYS A 140 -0.42 13.86 18.29
C LYS A 140 -1.61 14.34 17.44
N GLN A 141 -1.88 13.67 16.34
CA GLN A 141 -2.96 13.96 15.41
C GLN A 141 -3.39 12.70 14.67
N ILE A 142 -4.44 12.84 13.83
CA ILE A 142 -5.07 11.72 13.16
C ILE A 142 -4.14 11.16 12.06
N LEU A 143 -4.01 11.87 10.94
CA LEU A 143 -3.10 11.54 9.84
C LEU A 143 -1.96 12.57 9.75
N PRO A 144 -0.83 12.27 9.08
CA PRO A 144 0.22 13.27 8.84
C PRO A 144 -0.27 14.46 8.04
N ASP A 145 0.31 15.64 8.27
CA ASP A 145 0.06 16.81 7.43
C ASP A 145 0.82 16.66 6.11
N ALA A 146 0.11 16.73 4.99
CA ALA A 146 0.68 16.72 3.65
C ALA A 146 1.06 18.15 3.23
N THR A 147 2.35 18.47 3.29
CA THR A 147 2.89 19.79 2.98
C THR A 147 3.53 19.78 1.59
N ILE A 148 2.98 20.55 0.65
CA ILE A 148 3.58 20.71 -0.69
C ILE A 148 4.84 21.58 -0.59
N THR A 149 6.00 21.00 -0.89
CA THR A 149 7.31 21.67 -0.85
C THR A 149 7.83 21.99 -2.25
N LYS A 150 7.33 21.30 -3.28
CA LYS A 150 7.46 21.73 -4.69
C LYS A 150 6.12 21.61 -5.39
N ASP A 151 5.44 22.75 -5.58
CA ASP A 151 4.12 22.80 -6.19
C ASP A 151 4.18 22.77 -7.72
N ASN A 152 3.24 22.04 -8.33
CA ASN A 152 3.09 21.97 -9.78
C ASN A 152 1.64 21.64 -10.16
N PRO A 153 0.91 22.54 -10.85
CA PRO A 153 -0.49 22.35 -11.23
C PRO A 153 -0.81 21.09 -12.03
N LYS A 154 0.16 20.47 -12.71
CA LYS A 154 0.04 19.17 -13.40
C LYS A 154 -0.44 18.06 -12.44
N TYR A 155 -0.05 18.14 -11.15
CA TYR A 155 -0.26 17.09 -10.15
C TYR A 155 -1.43 17.37 -9.20
N HIS A 156 -1.99 18.58 -9.19
CA HIS A 156 -3.06 19.01 -8.26
C HIS A 156 -4.27 18.06 -8.20
N LYS A 157 -4.62 17.41 -9.32
CA LYS A 157 -5.76 16.48 -9.43
C LYS A 157 -5.39 15.00 -9.33
N ASN A 158 -4.12 14.67 -9.08
CA ASN A 158 -3.74 13.31 -8.75
C ASN A 158 -4.25 12.94 -7.36
N ILE A 159 -4.47 11.64 -7.19
CA ILE A 159 -4.87 11.03 -5.94
C ILE A 159 -3.79 10.01 -5.61
N TYR A 160 -3.20 10.11 -4.43
CA TYR A 160 -2.22 9.14 -3.92
C TYR A 160 -2.84 8.41 -2.73
N LEU A 161 -3.00 7.10 -2.85
CA LEU A 161 -3.28 6.23 -1.70
C LEU A 161 -2.02 6.17 -0.85
N MET A 162 -2.18 6.42 0.43
CA MET A 162 -1.14 6.38 1.45
C MET A 162 -1.44 5.21 2.38
N ASN A 163 -0.58 4.19 2.39
CA ASN A 163 -0.64 3.09 3.35
C ASN A 163 0.37 3.33 4.46
N HIS A 164 -0.13 3.65 5.66
CA HIS A 164 0.66 3.92 6.84
C HIS A 164 0.38 2.88 7.92
N LEU A 165 1.36 2.66 8.79
CA LEU A 165 1.28 1.74 9.92
C LEU A 165 1.57 2.48 11.23
N SER A 166 0.83 2.15 12.27
CA SER A 166 0.97 2.71 13.62
C SER A 166 1.22 1.59 14.63
N SER A 167 1.77 1.94 15.79
CA SER A 167 2.29 0.98 16.78
C SER A 167 1.34 -0.21 17.06
N ILE A 168 1.93 -1.40 17.20
CA ILE A 168 1.26 -2.61 17.70
C ILE A 168 0.39 -2.26 18.93
N LEU A 169 -0.88 -2.66 18.91
CA LEU A 169 -1.76 -2.43 20.07
C LEU A 169 -1.35 -3.29 21.26
N PRO A 170 -1.58 -2.84 22.51
CA PRO A 170 -1.34 -3.66 23.71
C PRO A 170 -2.08 -5.01 23.73
N ASN A 171 -3.20 -5.14 23.01
CA ASN A 171 -3.97 -6.38 22.89
C ASN A 171 -3.62 -7.22 21.65
N ALA A 172 -2.67 -6.81 20.82
CA ALA A 172 -2.26 -7.57 19.63
C ALA A 172 -1.75 -8.99 19.95
N ALA A 173 -1.17 -9.18 21.15
CA ALA A 173 -0.67 -10.49 21.59
C ALA A 173 -1.76 -11.48 22.07
N GLN A 174 -3.06 -11.16 21.92
CA GLN A 174 -4.17 -12.06 22.30
C GLN A 174 -4.23 -13.35 21.47
N VAL A 175 -3.71 -13.33 20.24
CA VAL A 175 -3.53 -14.51 19.38
C VAL A 175 -2.18 -14.39 18.69
N THR A 176 -1.32 -15.38 18.85
CA THR A 176 0.04 -15.43 18.31
C THR A 176 0.37 -16.84 17.80
N TRP A 177 1.41 -16.97 17.00
CA TRP A 177 2.02 -18.25 16.71
C TRP A 177 2.99 -18.65 17.82
N ASN A 178 2.72 -19.79 18.47
CA ASN A 178 3.64 -20.29 19.47
C ASN A 178 4.92 -20.88 18.85
N ASN A 179 6.05 -20.63 19.51
CA ASN A 179 7.31 -21.36 19.33
C ASN A 179 7.07 -22.83 19.73
N PRO A 180 7.56 -23.85 18.99
CA PRO A 180 8.67 -23.82 18.03
C PRO A 180 8.29 -23.91 16.54
N VAL A 181 7.01 -23.81 16.17
CA VAL A 181 6.59 -23.94 14.75
C VAL A 181 6.71 -22.60 14.00
N GLY A 182 6.59 -21.47 14.69
CA GLY A 182 6.92 -20.15 14.13
C GLY A 182 5.87 -19.51 13.24
N GLY A 183 6.33 -18.70 12.30
CA GLY A 183 5.54 -17.76 11.49
C GLY A 183 5.79 -16.29 11.90
N ALA A 184 4.86 -15.41 11.53
CA ALA A 184 4.93 -13.95 11.72
C ALA A 184 3.56 -13.29 12.02
N LEU A 185 2.62 -13.97 12.69
CA LEU A 185 1.29 -13.44 13.05
C LEU A 185 1.36 -12.31 14.09
N GLU A 186 2.45 -12.24 14.85
CA GLU A 186 2.80 -11.18 15.80
C GLU A 186 2.93 -9.81 15.12
N TRP A 187 3.07 -9.81 13.79
CA TRP A 187 3.22 -8.62 12.97
C TRP A 187 1.86 -7.96 12.69
N ASP A 188 1.36 -7.33 13.76
CA ASP A 188 -0.03 -6.91 13.93
C ASP A 188 -0.14 -5.41 14.31
N TYR A 189 0.48 -4.56 13.50
CA TYR A 189 0.43 -3.10 13.57
C TYR A 189 -0.93 -2.56 13.11
N GLU A 190 -1.34 -1.42 13.67
CA GLU A 190 -2.52 -0.72 13.16
C GLU A 190 -2.28 -0.19 11.76
N SER A 191 -3.24 -0.34 10.86
CA SER A 191 -3.15 0.10 9.48
C SER A 191 -4.02 1.32 9.24
N TYR A 192 -3.44 2.39 8.69
CA TYR A 192 -4.11 3.64 8.38
C TYR A 192 -4.03 3.86 6.86
N VAL A 193 -5.16 3.73 6.17
CA VAL A 193 -5.23 3.76 4.71
C VAL A 193 -6.13 4.92 4.28
N TRP A 194 -5.56 5.86 3.55
CA TRP A 194 -6.18 7.12 3.18
C TRP A 194 -5.75 7.54 1.79
N MET A 195 -6.43 8.52 1.19
CA MET A 195 -5.97 9.12 -0.05
C MET A 195 -5.91 10.63 0.07
N VAL A 196 -4.84 11.19 -0.48
CA VAL A 196 -4.53 12.62 -0.52
C VAL A 196 -4.51 13.11 -1.96
N ASP A 197 -4.98 14.32 -2.22
CA ASP A 197 -4.82 14.96 -3.53
C ASP A 197 -3.51 15.75 -3.66
N GLY A 198 -3.21 16.24 -4.86
CA GLY A 198 -2.01 17.03 -5.13
C GLY A 198 -1.96 18.42 -4.47
N LYS A 199 -2.95 18.79 -3.65
CA LYS A 199 -2.89 19.95 -2.75
C LYS A 199 -2.69 19.58 -1.27
N GLY A 200 -2.57 18.29 -0.95
CA GLY A 200 -2.40 17.81 0.41
C GLY A 200 -3.72 17.56 1.15
N ASP A 201 -4.87 17.68 0.46
CA ASP A 201 -6.16 17.45 1.10
C ASP A 201 -6.54 15.97 1.13
N ILE A 202 -7.09 15.51 2.25
CA ILE A 202 -7.64 14.15 2.41
C ILE A 202 -8.96 14.05 1.62
N ARG A 203 -9.03 13.10 0.67
CA ARG A 203 -10.19 12.89 -0.22
C ARG A 203 -10.87 11.53 -0.05
N TRP A 204 -10.19 10.59 0.60
CA TRP A 204 -10.73 9.27 0.92
C TRP A 204 -10.05 8.70 2.17
N TYR A 205 -10.75 7.80 2.85
CA TYR A 205 -10.28 7.12 4.05
C TYR A 205 -10.97 5.76 4.17
N LEU A 206 -10.23 4.74 4.55
CA LEU A 206 -10.74 3.41 4.87
C LEU A 206 -10.87 3.25 6.38
N LYS A 207 -12.06 2.88 6.86
CA LYS A 207 -12.29 2.46 8.25
C LYS A 207 -11.65 1.09 8.50
N THR A 208 -10.35 1.09 8.74
CA THR A 208 -9.56 -0.13 9.00
C THR A 208 -9.97 -0.84 10.29
N ASP A 209 -10.60 -0.13 11.23
CA ASP A 209 -11.22 -0.67 12.43
C ASP A 209 -12.34 -1.69 12.14
N GLU A 210 -13.06 -1.57 11.01
CA GLU A 210 -14.09 -2.54 10.59
C GLU A 210 -13.49 -3.90 10.15
N PHE A 211 -12.20 -3.92 9.80
CA PHE A 211 -11.48 -5.11 9.32
C PHE A 211 -10.74 -5.85 10.42
N ARG A 212 -10.75 -5.32 11.65
CA ARG A 212 -9.82 -5.70 12.70
C ARG A 212 -10.50 -6.28 13.94
N ASP A 213 -9.93 -7.35 14.47
CA ASP A 213 -10.27 -7.92 15.77
C ASP A 213 -9.05 -8.68 16.31
N PRO A 214 -8.35 -8.15 17.33
CA PRO A 214 -7.16 -8.78 17.88
C PRO A 214 -7.36 -10.20 18.43
N ASN A 215 -8.60 -10.63 18.70
CA ASN A 215 -8.96 -11.98 19.17
C ASN A 215 -9.28 -12.95 18.03
N HIS A 216 -9.39 -12.48 16.78
CA HIS A 216 -9.84 -13.29 15.65
C HIS A 216 -8.77 -13.36 14.56
N ILE A 217 -8.13 -14.51 14.40
CA ILE A 217 -6.96 -14.68 13.50
C ILE A 217 -7.17 -14.15 12.06
N MET A 218 -8.36 -14.34 11.47
CA MET A 218 -8.70 -13.84 10.12
C MET A 218 -8.97 -12.32 10.03
N LYS A 219 -8.79 -11.58 11.13
CA LYS A 219 -8.94 -10.12 11.27
C LYS A 219 -7.71 -9.48 11.95
N LYS A 220 -6.58 -10.18 11.90
CA LYS A 220 -5.27 -9.70 12.38
C LYS A 220 -4.34 -9.41 11.21
N GLY A 221 -3.26 -8.72 11.53
CA GLY A 221 -2.20 -8.35 10.61
C GLY A 221 -2.41 -7.00 9.94
N ASN A 222 -1.29 -6.53 9.38
CA ASN A 222 -1.18 -5.28 8.64
C ASN A 222 -1.90 -5.38 7.29
N MET A 223 -2.62 -4.34 6.87
CA MET A 223 -3.20 -4.22 5.53
C MET A 223 -2.11 -3.75 4.55
N MET A 224 -1.74 -4.58 3.57
CA MET A 224 -0.53 -4.36 2.76
C MET A 224 -0.67 -4.88 1.33
N GLY A 225 0.27 -4.47 0.47
CA GLY A 225 0.20 -4.79 -0.95
C GLY A 225 -1.05 -4.18 -1.59
N PHE A 226 -1.29 -2.90 -1.32
CA PHE A 226 -2.36 -2.16 -2.00
C PHE A 226 -1.98 -1.98 -3.47
N ASP A 227 -2.87 -2.41 -4.34
CA ASP A 227 -2.78 -2.25 -5.80
C ASP A 227 -4.17 -1.91 -6.38
N GLN A 228 -4.20 -1.27 -7.55
CA GLN A 228 -5.44 -0.92 -8.26
C GLN A 228 -5.59 -1.78 -9.53
N THR A 229 -6.52 -2.73 -9.44
CA THR A 229 -6.94 -3.64 -10.52
C THR A 229 -7.32 -2.93 -11.81
N ALA A 230 -7.33 -3.68 -12.92
CA ALA A 230 -7.60 -3.14 -14.26
C ALA A 230 -8.97 -2.45 -14.39
N ASP A 231 -10.01 -2.94 -13.70
CA ASP A 231 -11.36 -2.35 -13.64
C ASP A 231 -11.57 -1.36 -12.46
N GLY A 232 -10.48 -1.05 -11.75
CA GLY A 232 -10.37 0.07 -10.82
C GLY A 232 -10.75 -0.20 -9.37
N ASP A 233 -11.03 -1.45 -9.00
CA ASP A 233 -11.14 -1.88 -7.60
C ASP A 233 -9.75 -1.86 -6.93
N LEU A 234 -9.72 -1.72 -5.60
CA LEU A 234 -8.53 -1.92 -4.78
C LEU A 234 -8.43 -3.37 -4.31
N ILE A 235 -7.22 -3.92 -4.37
CA ILE A 235 -6.85 -5.19 -3.74
C ILE A 235 -5.79 -4.96 -2.66
N TRP A 236 -5.80 -5.79 -1.63
CA TRP A 236 -4.75 -5.89 -0.62
C TRP A 236 -4.88 -7.20 0.15
N GLY A 237 -3.81 -7.61 0.82
CA GLY A 237 -3.87 -8.71 1.79
C GLY A 237 -3.63 -8.24 3.23
N GLN A 238 -3.98 -9.11 4.18
CA GLN A 238 -3.95 -8.86 5.61
C GLN A 238 -3.77 -10.19 6.35
N SER A 239 -2.52 -10.58 6.62
CA SER A 239 -2.10 -11.84 7.28
C SER A 239 -2.75 -13.11 6.71
N GLN A 240 -3.92 -13.53 7.20
CA GLN A 240 -4.58 -14.76 6.75
C GLN A 240 -5.65 -14.54 5.66
N VAL A 241 -5.90 -13.29 5.23
CA VAL A 241 -6.93 -12.96 4.23
C VAL A 241 -6.43 -12.07 3.09
N MET A 242 -7.09 -12.18 1.94
CA MET A 242 -7.00 -11.25 0.81
C MET A 242 -8.35 -10.57 0.56
N ASN A 243 -8.32 -9.32 0.12
CA ASN A 243 -9.48 -8.44 0.01
C ASN A 243 -9.54 -7.79 -1.37
N ARG A 244 -10.77 -7.56 -1.87
CA ARG A 244 -11.04 -6.73 -3.05
C ARG A 244 -12.29 -5.89 -2.83
N TYR A 245 -12.16 -4.58 -2.96
CA TYR A 245 -13.20 -3.59 -2.69
C TYR A 245 -13.17 -2.48 -3.74
N ASP A 246 -14.34 -1.98 -4.17
CA ASP A 246 -14.39 -0.78 -5.00
C ASP A 246 -14.15 0.50 -4.18
N LEU A 247 -13.88 1.62 -4.84
CA LEU A 247 -13.58 2.90 -4.16
C LEU A 247 -14.74 3.45 -3.32
N MET A 248 -15.98 2.95 -3.50
CA MET A 248 -17.11 3.28 -2.63
C MET A 248 -17.09 2.49 -1.31
N GLY A 249 -16.17 1.52 -1.17
CA GLY A 249 -16.09 0.61 -0.03
C GLY A 249 -16.98 -0.63 -0.16
N ARG A 250 -17.55 -0.92 -1.34
CA ARG A 250 -18.30 -2.18 -1.52
C ARG A 250 -17.33 -3.34 -1.55
N LYS A 251 -17.58 -4.36 -0.72
CA LYS A 251 -16.86 -5.64 -0.80
C LYS A 251 -17.19 -6.36 -2.12
N ILE A 252 -16.17 -6.68 -2.91
CA ILE A 252 -16.26 -7.70 -3.98
C ILE A 252 -15.98 -9.06 -3.35
N PHE A 253 -14.83 -9.21 -2.70
CA PHE A 253 -14.51 -10.39 -1.89
C PHE A 253 -13.65 -10.06 -0.68
N GLN A 254 -13.73 -10.95 0.30
CA GLN A 254 -12.72 -11.17 1.34
C GLN A 254 -12.59 -12.69 1.43
N ARG A 255 -11.37 -13.21 1.27
CA ARG A 255 -11.09 -14.65 1.21
C ARG A 255 -9.96 -15.01 2.16
N GLU A 256 -10.09 -16.16 2.81
CA GLU A 256 -8.94 -16.77 3.50
C GLU A 256 -7.88 -17.21 2.49
N LEU A 257 -6.62 -17.24 2.92
CA LEU A 257 -5.58 -17.93 2.16
C LEU A 257 -5.89 -19.45 2.10
N PRO A 258 -5.52 -20.13 1.00
CA PRO A 258 -5.54 -21.59 0.94
C PRO A 258 -4.71 -22.19 2.08
N LYS A 259 -5.15 -23.30 2.68
CA LYS A 259 -4.64 -23.78 3.99
C LYS A 259 -3.15 -24.16 4.04
N SER A 260 -2.48 -24.30 2.89
CA SER A 260 -1.03 -24.48 2.79
C SER A 260 -0.23 -23.19 3.05
N TYR A 261 -0.90 -22.04 3.10
CA TYR A 261 -0.29 -20.72 3.17
C TYR A 261 -0.84 -19.89 4.33
N ILE A 262 0.03 -19.08 4.91
CA ILE A 262 -0.27 -18.15 6.01
C ILE A 262 0.51 -16.84 5.82
N ASP A 263 0.25 -15.88 6.70
CA ASP A 263 1.12 -14.72 6.96
C ASP A 263 1.45 -13.90 5.69
N PHE A 264 0.43 -13.67 4.85
CA PHE A 264 0.47 -12.66 3.81
C PHE A 264 1.00 -11.34 4.39
N SER A 265 1.89 -10.69 3.66
CA SER A 265 2.14 -9.25 3.82
C SER A 265 2.96 -8.70 2.66
N HIS A 266 3.25 -7.40 2.71
CA HIS A 266 4.11 -6.65 1.79
C HIS A 266 3.54 -6.42 0.39
N HIS A 267 3.23 -7.46 -0.39
CA HIS A 267 2.90 -7.30 -1.80
C HIS A 267 1.80 -8.26 -2.29
N MET A 268 0.85 -7.68 -3.04
CA MET A 268 -0.16 -8.32 -3.87
C MET A 268 -0.32 -7.48 -5.14
N GLU A 269 -0.49 -8.13 -6.29
CA GLU A 269 -0.82 -7.47 -7.57
C GLU A 269 -1.82 -8.31 -8.38
N GLU A 270 -2.56 -7.67 -9.29
CA GLU A 270 -3.33 -8.35 -10.35
C GLU A 270 -2.45 -8.49 -11.61
N THR A 271 -2.22 -9.74 -12.05
CA THR A 271 -1.41 -9.98 -13.26
C THR A 271 -2.21 -9.66 -14.52
N SER A 272 -1.53 -9.54 -15.68
CA SER A 272 -2.21 -9.40 -16.98
C SER A 272 -3.03 -10.62 -17.40
N LYS A 273 -2.99 -11.74 -16.65
CA LYS A 273 -3.88 -12.91 -16.81
C LYS A 273 -5.18 -12.77 -15.99
N GLY A 274 -5.32 -11.76 -15.14
CA GLY A 274 -6.41 -11.64 -14.16
C GLY A 274 -6.27 -12.59 -12.95
N THR A 275 -5.08 -13.18 -12.77
CA THR A 275 -4.71 -13.91 -11.55
C THR A 275 -4.13 -12.93 -10.52
N PHE A 276 -4.07 -13.33 -9.25
CA PHE A 276 -3.45 -12.54 -8.19
C PHE A 276 -2.13 -13.19 -7.75
N LEU A 277 -1.03 -12.44 -7.76
CA LEU A 277 0.22 -12.86 -7.13
C LEU A 277 0.29 -12.34 -5.69
N LEU A 278 0.59 -13.23 -4.74
CA LEU A 278 0.65 -12.91 -3.31
C LEU A 278 1.98 -13.40 -2.72
N ARG A 279 2.59 -12.58 -1.85
CA ARG A 279 3.75 -12.94 -1.03
C ARG A 279 3.28 -13.48 0.33
N VAL A 280 3.51 -14.75 0.60
CA VAL A 280 3.03 -15.49 1.79
C VAL A 280 4.17 -16.24 2.49
N ALA A 281 3.83 -17.09 3.45
CA ALA A 281 4.66 -18.16 3.99
C ALA A 281 3.95 -19.52 3.85
N SER A 282 4.72 -20.62 3.89
CA SER A 282 4.18 -21.97 4.00
C SER A 282 3.71 -22.24 5.44
N SER A 283 2.54 -22.88 5.58
CA SER A 283 1.92 -23.22 6.87
C SER A 283 2.56 -24.43 7.56
N ASP A 284 3.16 -25.34 6.79
CA ASP A 284 3.70 -26.63 7.24
C ASP A 284 4.81 -27.11 6.29
N TYR A 285 5.99 -26.50 6.38
CA TYR A 285 7.16 -26.87 5.59
C TYR A 285 8.02 -27.91 6.32
N LYS A 286 8.33 -29.01 5.62
CA LYS A 286 9.24 -30.06 6.09
C LYS A 286 10.68 -29.70 5.74
N ARG A 287 11.46 -29.30 6.75
CA ARG A 287 12.90 -29.03 6.60
C ARG A 287 13.69 -30.32 6.34
N LYS A 288 14.89 -30.16 5.78
CA LYS A 288 15.85 -31.26 5.53
C LYS A 288 16.31 -32.00 6.80
N ASP A 289 16.28 -31.32 7.95
CA ASP A 289 16.54 -31.90 9.28
C ASP A 289 15.33 -32.65 9.88
N GLY A 290 14.22 -32.74 9.14
CA GLY A 290 13.00 -33.41 9.58
C GLY A 290 12.08 -32.58 10.49
N LYS A 291 12.44 -31.34 10.86
CA LYS A 291 11.56 -30.43 11.61
C LYS A 291 10.43 -29.91 10.71
N ASN A 292 9.22 -29.76 11.24
CA ASN A 292 8.12 -29.05 10.59
C ASN A 292 8.11 -27.60 11.10
N VAL A 293 8.09 -26.63 10.19
CA VAL A 293 8.07 -25.19 10.51
C VAL A 293 7.07 -24.46 9.62
N ARG A 294 6.55 -23.35 10.12
CA ARG A 294 6.01 -22.29 9.27
C ARG A 294 7.17 -21.45 8.76
N THR A 295 7.16 -21.11 7.49
CA THR A 295 8.25 -20.34 6.89
C THR A 295 8.03 -18.84 7.07
N VAL A 296 8.94 -18.00 6.58
CA VAL A 296 8.85 -16.54 6.81
C VAL A 296 9.18 -15.78 5.54
N ARG A 297 8.14 -15.26 4.89
CA ARG A 297 8.23 -14.28 3.79
C ARG A 297 9.04 -14.78 2.58
N ASP A 298 8.96 -16.07 2.31
CA ASP A 298 9.78 -16.82 1.37
C ASP A 298 8.97 -17.74 0.42
N VAL A 299 7.65 -17.51 0.30
CA VAL A 299 6.77 -18.18 -0.66
C VAL A 299 6.00 -17.16 -1.49
N ILE A 300 5.90 -17.40 -2.79
CA ILE A 300 5.00 -16.70 -3.72
C ILE A 300 3.93 -17.68 -4.20
N VAL A 301 2.67 -17.23 -4.25
CA VAL A 301 1.54 -18.01 -4.75
C VAL A 301 0.76 -17.21 -5.77
N GLU A 302 0.36 -17.86 -6.87
CA GLU A 302 -0.57 -17.31 -7.86
C GLU A 302 -1.96 -17.92 -7.65
N LEU A 303 -2.98 -17.07 -7.52
CA LEU A 303 -4.38 -17.45 -7.31
C LEU A 303 -5.25 -17.05 -8.50
N ASP A 304 -6.23 -17.89 -8.86
CA ASP A 304 -7.26 -17.53 -9.85
C ASP A 304 -8.29 -16.54 -9.28
N THR A 305 -9.21 -16.08 -10.13
CA THR A 305 -10.29 -15.16 -9.74
C THR A 305 -11.27 -15.76 -8.72
N ASN A 306 -11.24 -17.06 -8.44
CA ASN A 306 -12.03 -17.75 -7.42
C ASN A 306 -11.27 -17.95 -6.09
N GLY A 307 -9.93 -17.85 -6.11
CA GLY A 307 -9.05 -18.12 -4.96
C GLY A 307 -8.41 -19.51 -4.99
N ASN A 308 -8.51 -20.25 -6.10
CA ASN A 308 -7.80 -21.52 -6.28
C ASN A 308 -6.31 -21.25 -6.56
N VAL A 309 -5.44 -22.14 -6.05
CA VAL A 309 -4.00 -22.09 -6.33
C VAL A 309 -3.75 -22.50 -7.78
N VAL A 310 -3.13 -21.61 -8.55
CA VAL A 310 -2.67 -21.86 -9.93
C VAL A 310 -1.22 -22.35 -9.91
N ASP A 311 -0.37 -21.72 -9.09
CA ASP A 311 1.05 -22.05 -8.99
C ASP A 311 1.69 -21.55 -7.69
N GLU A 312 2.86 -22.10 -7.33
CA GLU A 312 3.62 -21.77 -6.12
C GLU A 312 5.14 -21.75 -6.38
N TRP A 313 5.83 -20.70 -5.95
CA TRP A 313 7.29 -20.64 -5.88
C TRP A 313 7.75 -20.66 -4.42
N LYS A 314 8.29 -21.81 -4.00
CA LYS A 314 8.99 -22.03 -2.74
C LYS A 314 10.41 -21.51 -2.86
N ILE A 315 10.67 -20.28 -2.40
CA ILE A 315 11.95 -19.60 -2.69
C ILE A 315 13.13 -20.23 -1.94
N MET A 316 12.87 -20.90 -0.82
CA MET A 316 13.85 -21.72 -0.08
C MET A 316 14.34 -22.96 -0.85
N ASP A 317 13.60 -23.41 -1.87
CA ASP A 317 13.95 -24.52 -2.75
C ASP A 317 14.58 -24.06 -4.07
N ILE A 318 14.57 -22.74 -4.35
CA ILE A 318 15.00 -22.13 -5.62
C ILE A 318 16.26 -21.26 -5.46
N LEU A 319 16.39 -20.58 -4.32
CA LEU A 319 17.58 -19.81 -3.92
C LEU A 319 18.30 -20.51 -2.75
N ASP A 320 19.37 -19.87 -2.25
CA ASP A 320 20.13 -20.38 -1.11
C ASP A 320 19.64 -19.74 0.21
N PRO A 321 18.93 -20.48 1.09
CA PRO A 321 18.50 -19.98 2.39
C PRO A 321 19.62 -19.88 3.43
N TYR A 322 20.85 -20.31 3.10
CA TYR A 322 22.02 -20.26 3.97
C TYR A 322 23.05 -19.19 3.57
N ARG A 323 22.80 -18.41 2.52
CA ARG A 323 23.62 -17.23 2.19
C ARG A 323 23.42 -16.15 3.27
N ASP A 324 24.44 -15.99 4.10
CA ASP A 324 24.45 -15.19 5.34
C ASP A 324 25.10 -13.80 5.18
N VAL A 325 25.96 -13.60 4.17
CA VAL A 325 26.78 -12.38 3.97
C VAL A 325 26.01 -11.07 4.21
N ASN A 326 24.82 -10.93 3.63
CA ASN A 326 24.02 -9.73 3.83
C ASN A 326 23.35 -9.66 5.21
N LEU A 327 22.92 -10.80 5.79
CA LEU A 327 22.35 -10.87 7.15
C LEU A 327 23.36 -10.41 8.21
N LEU A 328 24.64 -10.79 8.04
CA LEU A 328 25.76 -10.35 8.88
C LEU A 328 26.02 -8.83 8.76
N ALA A 329 25.67 -8.20 7.64
CA ALA A 329 25.85 -6.76 7.41
C ALA A 329 24.63 -5.90 7.80
N LEU A 330 23.50 -6.49 8.22
CA LEU A 330 22.28 -5.74 8.58
C LEU A 330 22.38 -5.02 9.93
N ASP A 331 21.86 -3.79 9.99
CA ASP A 331 21.58 -3.10 11.25
C ASP A 331 20.38 -3.76 11.94
N GLN A 332 20.64 -4.41 13.08
CA GLN A 332 19.63 -5.14 13.83
C GLN A 332 18.57 -4.24 14.49
N GLY A 333 18.74 -2.91 14.46
CA GLY A 333 17.74 -1.97 14.96
C GLY A 333 16.60 -1.64 14.02
N ALA A 334 16.66 -2.03 12.73
CA ALA A 334 15.63 -1.75 11.74
C ALA A 334 15.41 -2.90 10.75
N VAL A 335 15.19 -4.13 11.25
CA VAL A 335 14.87 -5.29 10.41
C VAL A 335 13.40 -5.21 9.96
N CYS A 336 13.17 -4.47 8.87
CA CYS A 336 11.82 -4.05 8.47
C CYS A 336 11.13 -3.29 9.63
N LEU A 337 9.84 -3.47 9.88
CA LEU A 337 9.13 -2.77 10.96
C LEU A 337 9.49 -3.26 12.38
N ASN A 338 10.35 -4.28 12.53
CA ASN A 338 10.85 -4.70 13.84
C ASN A 338 11.96 -3.73 14.28
N VAL A 339 11.54 -2.53 14.68
CA VAL A 339 12.40 -1.38 14.99
C VAL A 339 12.78 -1.36 16.48
N ASP A 340 14.01 -1.73 16.79
CA ASP A 340 14.55 -1.90 18.16
C ASP A 340 15.75 -0.96 18.41
N ALA A 341 15.55 0.06 19.25
CA ALA A 341 16.60 1.02 19.58
C ALA A 341 17.77 0.41 20.39
N THR A 342 17.57 -0.72 21.06
CA THR A 342 18.66 -1.39 21.81
C THR A 342 19.67 -2.07 20.88
N LYS A 343 19.20 -2.52 19.70
CA LYS A 343 20.00 -3.18 18.66
C LYS A 343 20.50 -2.25 17.55
N ALA A 344 20.03 -1.01 17.50
CA ALA A 344 20.43 -0.07 16.45
C ALA A 344 21.94 0.21 16.43
N GLY A 345 22.55 0.05 15.25
CA GLY A 345 23.98 0.08 15.01
C GLY A 345 24.74 -1.19 15.38
N GLN A 346 24.06 -2.30 15.67
CA GLN A 346 24.68 -3.62 15.90
C GLN A 346 24.42 -4.53 14.70
N THR A 347 25.41 -5.35 14.36
CA THR A 347 25.31 -6.45 13.40
C THR A 347 25.15 -7.79 14.13
N ALA A 348 24.65 -8.81 13.43
CA ALA A 348 24.68 -10.19 13.92
C ALA A 348 26.08 -10.81 13.70
N ASN A 349 26.48 -11.74 14.56
CA ASN A 349 27.60 -12.65 14.28
C ASN A 349 27.09 -13.95 13.63
N LYS A 350 28.01 -14.83 13.20
CA LYS A 350 27.64 -16.05 12.45
C LYS A 350 27.03 -17.10 13.36
N GLU A 351 27.56 -17.22 14.57
CA GLU A 351 27.11 -18.14 15.61
C GLU A 351 25.63 -17.90 15.96
N ASP A 352 25.21 -16.64 16.13
CA ASP A 352 23.83 -16.24 16.44
C ASP A 352 22.86 -16.52 15.27
N LEU A 353 23.30 -16.41 14.00
CA LEU A 353 22.47 -16.69 12.82
C LEU A 353 22.29 -18.20 12.58
N GLU A 354 23.32 -18.99 12.91
CA GLU A 354 23.37 -20.44 12.71
C GLU A 354 22.92 -21.25 13.93
N ASP A 355 22.74 -20.64 15.11
CA ASP A 355 22.31 -21.30 16.35
C ASP A 355 21.07 -22.19 16.14
N ASP A 356 21.21 -23.49 16.45
CA ASP A 356 20.16 -24.49 16.38
C ASP A 356 19.04 -24.27 17.42
N HIS A 357 19.32 -23.48 18.47
CA HIS A 357 18.38 -23.06 19.50
C HIS A 357 17.66 -21.73 19.18
N ALA A 358 18.16 -20.94 18.23
CA ALA A 358 17.51 -19.69 17.83
C ALA A 358 16.09 -19.99 17.29
N PRO A 359 15.08 -19.16 17.64
CA PRO A 359 13.69 -19.50 17.41
C PRO A 359 13.35 -19.58 15.91
N TRP A 360 12.47 -20.53 15.56
CA TRP A 360 11.78 -20.52 14.28
C TRP A 360 10.61 -19.54 14.39
N CYS A 361 10.76 -18.33 13.84
CA CYS A 361 9.76 -17.26 13.71
C CYS A 361 10.37 -16.08 12.91
N ASP A 362 9.73 -14.91 12.93
CA ASP A 362 10.23 -13.67 12.36
C ASP A 362 11.48 -13.08 13.07
N VAL A 363 12.60 -13.80 12.99
CA VAL A 363 13.94 -13.34 13.37
C VAL A 363 14.87 -13.38 12.18
N ALA A 364 15.82 -12.44 12.09
CA ALA A 364 16.92 -12.54 11.13
C ALA A 364 17.75 -13.80 11.43
N GLY A 365 18.08 -14.58 10.41
CA GLY A 365 18.71 -15.89 10.56
C GLY A 365 18.64 -16.68 9.25
N VAL A 366 19.47 -17.71 9.13
CA VAL A 366 19.50 -18.59 7.95
C VAL A 366 18.48 -19.74 8.06
N GLY A 367 18.11 -20.28 6.90
CA GLY A 367 17.23 -21.45 6.77
C GLY A 367 15.73 -21.13 6.76
N ALA A 368 14.97 -21.95 6.04
CA ALA A 368 13.50 -21.87 6.03
C ALA A 368 12.93 -22.05 7.46
N GLY A 369 12.04 -21.14 7.86
CA GLY A 369 11.54 -21.01 9.24
C GLY A 369 12.11 -19.80 9.99
N ARG A 370 13.12 -19.13 9.44
CA ARG A 370 13.62 -17.80 9.86
C ARG A 370 13.50 -16.81 8.70
N ASN A 371 13.69 -15.53 8.99
CA ASN A 371 13.52 -14.41 8.04
C ASN A 371 14.73 -14.24 7.11
N TRP A 372 15.16 -15.31 6.42
CA TRP A 372 16.39 -15.36 5.62
C TRP A 372 16.29 -14.58 4.29
N ALA A 373 15.08 -14.56 3.69
CA ALA A 373 14.81 -13.93 2.40
C ALA A 373 14.18 -12.54 2.56
N HIS A 374 13.11 -12.46 3.36
CA HIS A 374 12.30 -11.27 3.54
C HIS A 374 11.87 -10.65 2.19
N ILE A 375 11.11 -11.41 1.38
CA ILE A 375 10.65 -10.94 0.08
C ILE A 375 9.60 -9.85 0.28
N ASN A 376 9.80 -8.66 -0.27
CA ASN A 376 8.90 -7.51 -0.05
C ASN A 376 8.14 -7.06 -1.30
N SER A 377 8.53 -7.54 -2.48
CA SER A 377 7.80 -7.33 -3.73
C SER A 377 7.98 -8.53 -4.64
N VAL A 378 6.93 -8.78 -5.41
CA VAL A 378 6.90 -9.62 -6.59
C VAL A 378 6.37 -8.75 -7.73
N ASN A 379 6.73 -9.01 -8.98
CA ASN A 379 6.13 -8.37 -10.13
C ASN A 379 6.17 -9.31 -11.36
N TYR A 380 5.03 -9.44 -12.03
CA TYR A 380 4.83 -10.37 -13.13
C TYR A 380 5.38 -9.84 -14.47
N ASP A 381 6.25 -10.62 -15.10
CA ASP A 381 6.68 -10.38 -16.47
C ASP A 381 5.87 -11.23 -17.45
N ALA A 382 4.89 -10.58 -18.09
CA ALA A 382 4.05 -11.18 -19.11
C ALA A 382 4.78 -11.57 -20.41
N ASN A 383 6.02 -11.09 -20.63
CA ASN A 383 6.77 -11.38 -21.85
C ASN A 383 7.28 -12.83 -21.92
N ASP A 384 7.55 -13.44 -20.76
CA ASP A 384 8.13 -14.80 -20.65
C ASP A 384 7.54 -15.65 -19.51
N ASP A 385 6.37 -15.24 -19.00
CA ASP A 385 5.63 -15.90 -17.90
C ASP A 385 6.50 -16.16 -16.67
N SER A 386 6.99 -15.09 -16.06
CA SER A 386 7.95 -15.15 -14.96
C SER A 386 7.68 -14.07 -13.92
N ILE A 387 8.42 -14.12 -12.81
CA ILE A 387 8.29 -13.19 -11.70
C ILE A 387 9.63 -12.55 -11.35
N ILE A 388 9.63 -11.25 -11.07
CA ILE A 388 10.76 -10.48 -10.54
C ILE A 388 10.52 -10.24 -9.05
N LEU A 389 11.49 -10.56 -8.20
CA LEU A 389 11.38 -10.49 -6.74
C LEU A 389 12.39 -9.50 -6.16
N SER A 390 11.99 -8.74 -5.14
CA SER A 390 12.93 -8.07 -4.24
C SER A 390 13.08 -8.87 -2.96
N VAL A 391 14.30 -9.37 -2.73
CA VAL A 391 14.67 -10.22 -1.61
C VAL A 391 15.54 -9.40 -0.63
N ARG A 392 14.89 -8.70 0.31
CA ARG A 392 15.55 -7.70 1.18
C ARG A 392 16.78 -8.25 1.89
N ASN A 393 16.65 -9.41 2.52
CA ASN A 393 17.69 -9.94 3.40
C ASN A 393 18.80 -10.66 2.62
N GLN A 394 18.66 -10.78 1.29
CA GLN A 394 19.73 -11.19 0.38
C GLN A 394 20.36 -10.00 -0.38
N SER A 395 19.82 -8.79 -0.26
CA SER A 395 20.16 -7.60 -1.07
C SER A 395 20.21 -7.95 -2.57
N ALA A 396 19.15 -8.58 -3.05
CA ALA A 396 19.08 -9.17 -4.38
C ALA A 396 17.73 -8.91 -5.05
N VAL A 397 17.76 -8.49 -6.31
CA VAL A 397 16.61 -8.56 -7.21
C VAL A 397 16.77 -9.80 -8.10
N VAL A 398 15.76 -10.66 -8.15
CA VAL A 398 15.86 -11.99 -8.77
C VAL A 398 14.72 -12.21 -9.73
N LYS A 399 14.99 -12.69 -10.95
CA LYS A 399 13.94 -13.14 -11.88
C LYS A 399 13.87 -14.67 -11.91
N ILE A 400 12.67 -15.22 -11.71
CA ILE A 400 12.39 -16.65 -11.63
C ILE A 400 11.29 -17.01 -12.63
N THR A 401 11.55 -18.03 -13.47
CA THR A 401 10.63 -18.50 -14.51
C THR A 401 9.47 -19.34 -13.96
N ARG A 402 8.45 -19.58 -14.80
CA ARG A 402 7.36 -20.53 -14.53
C ARG A 402 7.85 -21.93 -14.12
N ASP A 403 8.92 -22.42 -14.74
CA ASP A 403 9.54 -23.72 -14.42
C ASP A 403 10.50 -23.68 -13.21
N LYS A 404 10.36 -22.66 -12.36
CA LYS A 404 11.03 -22.51 -11.05
C LYS A 404 12.55 -22.34 -11.12
N LYS A 405 13.09 -21.91 -12.26
CA LYS A 405 14.52 -21.66 -12.45
C LYS A 405 14.85 -20.18 -12.30
N VAL A 406 15.99 -19.90 -11.70
CA VAL A 406 16.54 -18.54 -11.67
C VAL A 406 17.06 -18.17 -13.06
N LYS A 407 16.48 -17.11 -13.64
CA LYS A 407 16.91 -16.55 -14.93
C LYS A 407 18.13 -15.67 -14.74
N TRP A 408 18.06 -14.74 -13.79
CA TRP A 408 19.15 -13.83 -13.41
C TRP A 408 19.00 -13.33 -11.97
N ILE A 409 20.12 -12.86 -11.41
CA ILE A 409 20.25 -12.23 -10.08
C ILE A 409 20.97 -10.88 -10.26
N LEU A 410 20.35 -9.80 -9.82
CA LEU A 410 20.97 -8.49 -9.63
C LEU A 410 21.32 -8.34 -8.14
N ALA A 411 22.58 -8.61 -7.81
CA ALA A 411 23.16 -8.51 -6.47
C ALA A 411 24.69 -8.44 -6.57
N SER A 412 25.38 -8.09 -5.49
CA SER A 412 26.81 -8.40 -5.35
C SER A 412 27.07 -9.90 -5.50
N LYS A 413 28.21 -10.27 -6.09
CA LYS A 413 28.65 -11.66 -6.30
C LYS A 413 28.93 -12.40 -4.98
N GLU A 414 29.13 -11.68 -3.89
CA GLU A 414 29.57 -12.22 -2.61
C GLU A 414 28.55 -13.22 -2.02
N GLY A 415 29.03 -14.37 -1.54
CA GLY A 415 28.22 -15.43 -0.96
C GLY A 415 27.40 -16.30 -1.93
N TRP A 416 27.32 -15.98 -3.23
CA TRP A 416 26.64 -16.84 -4.19
C TRP A 416 27.54 -17.99 -4.64
N THR A 417 26.99 -19.21 -4.68
CA THR A 417 27.72 -20.44 -5.03
C THR A 417 27.01 -21.24 -6.13
N GLY A 418 27.70 -22.24 -6.69
CA GLY A 418 27.14 -23.18 -7.67
C GLY A 418 26.44 -22.52 -8.87
N ASP A 419 25.30 -23.08 -9.26
CA ASP A 419 24.51 -22.57 -10.38
C ASP A 419 24.02 -21.13 -10.17
N LEU A 420 23.72 -20.72 -8.92
CA LEU A 420 23.25 -19.37 -8.61
C LEU A 420 24.32 -18.31 -8.90
N ALA A 421 25.59 -18.61 -8.62
CA ALA A 421 26.71 -17.73 -8.98
C ALA A 421 26.77 -17.45 -10.49
N THR A 422 26.37 -18.41 -11.33
CA THR A 422 26.31 -18.22 -12.81
C THR A 422 25.17 -17.30 -13.26
N LYS A 423 24.20 -17.02 -12.38
CA LYS A 423 23.04 -16.15 -12.65
C LYS A 423 23.27 -14.70 -12.25
N VAL A 424 24.33 -14.40 -11.49
CA VAL A 424 24.67 -13.03 -11.10
C VAL A 424 25.04 -12.21 -12.33
N LEU A 425 24.33 -11.09 -12.52
CA LEU A 425 24.50 -10.19 -13.66
C LEU A 425 25.81 -9.42 -13.57
N LYS A 426 26.48 -9.25 -14.72
CA LYS A 426 27.74 -8.50 -14.80
C LYS A 426 27.47 -7.00 -14.96
N PRO A 427 27.94 -6.13 -14.06
CA PRO A 427 27.73 -4.69 -14.19
C PRO A 427 28.56 -4.13 -15.36
N ILE A 428 27.93 -3.26 -16.15
CA ILE A 428 28.56 -2.58 -17.29
C ILE A 428 28.30 -1.06 -17.24
N ASP A 429 29.26 -0.30 -17.76
CA ASP A 429 29.13 1.15 -17.93
C ASP A 429 28.27 1.51 -19.15
N ALA A 430 28.08 2.81 -19.39
CA ALA A 430 27.30 3.32 -20.53
C ALA A 430 27.91 2.99 -21.91
N ASN A 431 29.18 2.55 -21.96
CA ASN A 431 29.87 2.11 -23.17
C ASN A 431 29.86 0.58 -23.33
N GLY A 432 29.24 -0.16 -22.39
CA GLY A 432 29.23 -1.62 -22.37
C GLY A 432 30.51 -2.26 -21.80
N LYS A 433 31.42 -1.48 -21.19
CA LYS A 433 32.62 -2.01 -20.54
C LYS A 433 32.26 -2.56 -19.15
N ALA A 434 32.80 -3.73 -18.81
CA ALA A 434 32.65 -4.30 -17.48
C ALA A 434 33.15 -3.36 -16.38
N ILE A 435 32.38 -3.26 -15.30
CA ILE A 435 32.70 -2.48 -14.11
C ILE A 435 33.38 -3.40 -13.09
N ASP A 436 34.51 -2.95 -12.54
CA ASP A 436 35.14 -3.57 -11.39
C ASP A 436 34.44 -3.09 -10.10
N CYS A 437 34.13 -4.02 -9.20
CA CYS A 437 33.51 -3.76 -7.90
C CYS A 437 34.37 -4.28 -6.74
N GLY A 438 35.68 -4.38 -6.97
CA GLY A 438 36.67 -4.85 -6.01
C GLY A 438 36.67 -6.37 -5.84
N GLU A 439 37.57 -6.81 -4.96
CA GLU A 439 37.83 -8.24 -4.72
C GLU A 439 36.58 -8.99 -4.24
N SER A 440 35.83 -8.45 -3.27
CA SER A 440 34.54 -9.00 -2.83
C SER A 440 33.42 -8.85 -3.86
N GLY A 441 33.55 -7.89 -4.79
CA GLY A 441 32.51 -7.53 -5.76
C GLY A 441 31.37 -6.69 -5.18
N SER A 442 31.48 -6.28 -3.92
CA SER A 442 30.47 -5.50 -3.19
C SER A 442 30.71 -3.99 -3.23
N LYS A 443 31.88 -3.52 -3.67
CA LYS A 443 32.29 -2.09 -3.63
C LYS A 443 32.50 -1.55 -5.04
N CYS A 444 31.39 -1.27 -5.72
CA CYS A 444 31.39 -0.70 -7.07
C CYS A 444 31.72 0.81 -7.07
N PRO A 445 32.03 1.45 -8.22
CA PRO A 445 32.40 2.87 -8.24
C PRO A 445 31.32 3.81 -7.68
N GLY A 446 30.04 3.45 -7.79
CA GLY A 446 28.94 4.20 -7.16
C GLY A 446 28.89 4.09 -5.62
N TYR A 447 29.53 3.07 -5.03
CA TYR A 447 29.77 2.97 -3.59
C TYR A 447 30.83 3.99 -3.16
N GLU A 448 31.97 3.98 -3.85
CA GLU A 448 33.18 4.73 -3.49
C GLU A 448 33.14 6.23 -3.86
N SER A 449 32.28 6.63 -4.81
CA SER A 449 32.26 7.97 -5.40
C SER A 449 30.99 8.76 -5.10
N ASP A 450 31.13 9.92 -4.45
CA ASP A 450 30.05 10.91 -4.31
C ASP A 450 29.54 11.45 -5.66
N LYS A 451 30.32 11.30 -6.74
CA LYS A 451 29.93 11.72 -8.10
C LYS A 451 28.98 10.72 -8.79
N GLY A 452 28.52 9.69 -8.07
CA GLY A 452 27.67 8.63 -8.60
C GLY A 452 28.44 7.58 -9.40
N GLY A 453 27.68 6.65 -9.98
CA GLY A 453 28.20 5.48 -10.70
C GLY A 453 27.33 4.25 -10.45
N PHE A 454 27.67 3.12 -11.07
CA PHE A 454 27.00 1.86 -10.77
C PHE A 454 27.23 1.47 -9.31
N ASP A 455 26.14 1.19 -8.60
CA ASP A 455 26.14 0.42 -7.35
C ASP A 455 24.92 -0.51 -7.35
N TYR A 456 25.01 -1.64 -6.64
CA TYR A 456 23.89 -2.53 -6.41
C TYR A 456 22.86 -1.90 -5.47
N THR A 457 21.76 -2.63 -5.25
CA THR A 457 20.70 -2.27 -4.31
C THR A 457 20.85 -3.08 -3.02
N TRP A 458 20.64 -2.45 -1.87
CA TRP A 458 20.89 -3.07 -0.57
C TRP A 458 19.66 -2.93 0.32
N THR A 459 19.17 -4.04 0.89
CA THR A 459 17.90 -4.10 1.67
C THR A 459 16.68 -3.48 0.98
N GLN A 460 16.70 -3.52 -0.35
CA GLN A 460 15.86 -2.75 -1.25
C GLN A 460 14.40 -3.18 -1.26
N HIS A 461 13.52 -2.34 -1.82
CA HIS A 461 12.09 -2.59 -2.00
C HIS A 461 11.63 -2.31 -3.44
N THR A 462 10.44 -2.83 -3.79
CA THR A 462 9.70 -2.56 -5.04
C THR A 462 10.56 -2.70 -6.29
N ALA A 463 11.07 -3.90 -6.52
CA ALA A 463 11.75 -4.22 -7.77
C ALA A 463 10.71 -4.51 -8.85
N TYR A 464 10.30 -3.48 -9.58
CA TYR A 464 9.20 -3.52 -10.53
C TYR A 464 9.71 -3.36 -11.96
N LYS A 465 9.15 -4.14 -12.89
CA LYS A 465 9.46 -4.03 -14.31
C LYS A 465 8.81 -2.78 -14.90
N VAL A 466 9.61 -1.94 -15.53
CA VAL A 466 9.09 -0.81 -16.31
C VAL A 466 8.67 -1.32 -17.68
N ASN A 467 7.39 -1.67 -17.83
CA ASN A 467 6.85 -2.33 -19.02
C ASN A 467 6.97 -1.47 -20.28
N GLU A 468 6.78 -0.16 -20.16
CA GLU A 468 6.79 0.82 -21.26
C GLU A 468 8.19 1.06 -21.84
N LYS A 469 9.24 0.77 -21.07
CA LYS A 469 10.64 0.97 -21.46
C LYS A 469 11.35 -0.35 -21.80
N SER A 470 10.86 -1.49 -21.29
CA SER A 470 11.38 -2.83 -21.57
C SER A 470 11.12 -3.28 -23.01
N LYS A 471 12.15 -3.80 -23.70
CA LYS A 471 12.03 -4.27 -25.10
C LYS A 471 13.00 -5.39 -25.44
N GLY A 472 12.46 -6.50 -25.97
CA GLY A 472 13.27 -7.67 -26.35
C GLY A 472 13.95 -8.29 -25.12
N SER A 473 15.27 -8.53 -25.18
CA SER A 473 16.05 -9.00 -24.03
C SER A 473 16.38 -7.92 -23.00
N LYS A 474 16.07 -6.64 -23.28
CA LYS A 474 16.34 -5.53 -22.36
C LYS A 474 15.14 -5.26 -21.46
N VAL A 475 15.27 -5.65 -20.20
CA VAL A 475 14.26 -5.46 -19.16
C VAL A 475 14.68 -4.29 -18.28
N HIS A 476 13.84 -3.25 -18.24
CA HIS A 476 14.00 -2.12 -17.33
C HIS A 476 13.37 -2.47 -15.98
N VAL A 477 14.09 -2.22 -14.88
CA VAL A 477 13.63 -2.50 -13.52
C VAL A 477 13.88 -1.26 -12.64
N SER A 478 12.80 -0.69 -12.10
CA SER A 478 12.86 0.36 -11.08
C SER A 478 12.93 -0.27 -9.69
N VAL A 479 13.69 0.34 -8.77
CA VAL A 479 13.91 -0.17 -7.42
C VAL A 479 14.03 0.99 -6.41
N PHE A 480 13.50 0.83 -5.20
CA PHE A 480 13.85 1.68 -4.05
C PHE A 480 14.99 1.02 -3.27
N ASP A 481 16.20 1.54 -3.39
CA ASP A 481 17.40 1.10 -2.69
C ASP A 481 17.43 1.70 -1.27
N ASN A 482 16.90 0.98 -0.27
CA ASN A 482 16.84 1.46 1.11
C ASN A 482 18.22 1.71 1.71
N SER A 483 19.20 0.85 1.39
CA SER A 483 20.65 1.05 1.60
C SER A 483 21.24 0.75 2.98
N ASP A 484 20.61 -0.07 3.82
CA ASP A 484 21.07 -0.29 5.20
C ASP A 484 22.45 -1.00 5.30
N SER A 485 22.68 -2.04 4.48
CA SER A 485 23.91 -2.84 4.42
C SER A 485 24.79 -2.53 3.20
N ARG A 486 24.80 -1.26 2.76
CA ARG A 486 25.49 -0.83 1.54
C ARG A 486 26.96 -1.23 1.55
N GLY A 487 27.42 -1.95 0.53
CA GLY A 487 28.80 -2.42 0.42
C GLY A 487 29.13 -3.72 1.18
N MET A 488 28.11 -4.42 1.69
CA MET A 488 28.22 -5.52 2.68
C MET A 488 28.85 -5.10 4.03
N GLU A 489 28.72 -3.82 4.41
CA GLU A 489 29.23 -3.32 5.69
C GLU A 489 28.28 -2.29 6.32
N GLN A 490 28.47 -2.03 7.61
CA GLN A 490 27.89 -0.87 8.28
C GLN A 490 28.87 0.31 8.20
N PRO A 491 28.43 1.53 7.86
CA PRO A 491 29.32 2.68 7.78
C PRO A 491 29.79 3.12 9.18
N ALA A 492 30.94 3.79 9.24
CA ALA A 492 31.53 4.27 10.48
C ALA A 492 30.62 5.25 11.27
N LEU A 493 29.75 5.99 10.57
CA LEU A 493 28.74 6.87 11.17
C LEU A 493 27.38 6.64 10.51
N ILE A 494 26.31 6.64 11.30
CA ILE A 494 24.95 6.36 10.84
C ILE A 494 24.46 7.37 9.78
N ASN A 495 24.91 8.63 9.87
CA ASN A 495 24.56 9.70 8.95
C ASN A 495 25.25 9.61 7.57
N MET A 496 26.12 8.61 7.36
CA MET A 496 26.65 8.25 6.04
C MET A 496 25.67 7.39 5.23
N LYS A 497 24.61 6.85 5.85
CA LYS A 497 23.56 6.10 5.14
C LYS A 497 22.71 7.06 4.28
N TYR A 498 22.40 6.64 3.06
CA TYR A 498 21.54 7.35 2.11
C TYR A 498 20.77 6.33 1.28
N SER A 499 19.49 6.58 0.98
CA SER A 499 18.69 5.74 0.10
C SER A 499 18.79 6.23 -1.35
N ARG A 500 18.36 5.39 -2.31
CA ARG A 500 18.19 5.82 -3.71
C ARG A 500 16.86 5.33 -4.30
N ALA A 501 16.29 6.12 -5.20
CA ALA A 501 15.47 5.60 -6.27
C ALA A 501 16.40 5.30 -7.46
N VAL A 502 16.31 4.12 -8.07
CA VAL A 502 17.26 3.69 -9.10
C VAL A 502 16.57 2.87 -10.19
N GLU A 503 17.05 2.98 -11.43
CA GLU A 503 16.60 2.17 -12.56
C GLU A 503 17.79 1.45 -13.21
N TYR A 504 17.60 0.15 -13.46
CA TYR A 504 18.56 -0.70 -14.16
C TYR A 504 17.97 -1.22 -15.47
N VAL A 505 18.84 -1.43 -16.46
CA VAL A 505 18.53 -2.21 -17.66
C VAL A 505 19.31 -3.52 -17.58
N VAL A 506 18.57 -4.62 -17.45
CA VAL A 506 19.10 -5.98 -17.53
C VAL A 506 19.03 -6.44 -18.99
N ASP A 507 20.15 -6.85 -19.58
CA ASP A 507 20.15 -7.55 -20.86
C ASP A 507 20.21 -9.07 -20.62
N GLU A 508 19.04 -9.69 -20.62
CA GLU A 508 18.84 -11.11 -20.31
C GLU A 508 19.55 -12.06 -21.29
N LYS A 509 19.92 -11.58 -22.48
CA LYS A 509 20.68 -12.36 -23.46
C LYS A 509 22.17 -12.37 -23.15
N ASN A 510 22.70 -11.23 -22.70
CA ASN A 510 24.13 -11.03 -22.46
C ASN A 510 24.52 -11.23 -20.98
N MET A 511 23.54 -11.40 -20.09
CA MET A 511 23.71 -11.52 -18.63
C MET A 511 24.48 -10.32 -18.03
N THR A 512 24.15 -9.13 -18.53
CA THR A 512 24.72 -7.85 -18.08
C THR A 512 23.65 -6.94 -17.48
N VAL A 513 24.07 -6.01 -16.63
CA VAL A 513 23.21 -4.98 -16.06
C VAL A 513 23.87 -3.61 -16.15
N GLN A 514 23.10 -2.60 -16.57
CA GLN A 514 23.50 -1.20 -16.61
C GLN A 514 22.61 -0.39 -15.68
N GLN A 515 23.19 0.39 -14.77
CA GLN A 515 22.43 1.44 -14.06
C GLN A 515 22.23 2.60 -15.03
N VAL A 516 20.97 2.99 -15.30
CA VAL A 516 20.65 4.04 -16.28
C VAL A 516 20.16 5.33 -15.66
N TRP A 517 19.67 5.28 -14.42
CA TRP A 517 19.18 6.45 -13.70
C TRP A 517 19.26 6.23 -12.18
N GLU A 518 19.53 7.30 -11.42
CA GLU A 518 19.41 7.31 -9.97
C GLU A 518 19.01 8.69 -9.43
N TYR A 519 18.35 8.70 -8.27
CA TYR A 519 18.01 9.86 -7.45
C TYR A 519 18.14 9.52 -5.95
N GLY A 520 18.26 10.51 -5.08
CA GLY A 520 18.25 10.33 -3.62
C GLY A 520 19.64 10.38 -2.96
N LYS A 521 20.71 9.92 -3.62
CA LYS A 521 22.09 9.93 -3.06
C LYS A 521 22.48 11.32 -2.53
N ASN A 522 22.31 12.37 -3.34
CA ASN A 522 22.64 13.75 -2.98
C ASN A 522 21.65 14.40 -1.99
N ARG A 523 20.56 13.72 -1.61
CA ARG A 523 19.65 14.14 -0.53
C ARG A 523 20.12 13.64 0.85
N GLY A 524 21.05 12.69 0.89
CA GLY A 524 21.71 12.20 2.10
C GLY A 524 20.74 11.66 3.16
N PHE A 525 21.14 11.82 4.43
CA PHE A 525 20.44 11.22 5.58
C PHE A 525 19.04 11.80 5.84
N GLU A 526 18.71 13.03 5.40
CA GLU A 526 17.34 13.58 5.53
C GLU A 526 16.33 12.72 4.76
N TRP A 527 16.74 12.17 3.60
CA TRP A 527 15.88 11.38 2.71
C TRP A 527 16.06 9.87 2.88
N TYR A 528 16.97 9.43 3.76
CA TYR A 528 17.25 8.02 4.03
C TYR A 528 16.06 7.32 4.68
N SER A 529 15.47 6.35 3.95
CA SER A 529 14.44 5.44 4.44
C SER A 529 15.02 4.04 4.65
N PRO A 530 15.37 3.64 5.89
CA PRO A 530 15.97 2.32 6.16
C PRO A 530 15.10 1.12 5.74
N ILE A 531 13.78 1.32 5.60
CA ILE A 531 12.80 0.25 5.40
C ILE A 531 11.63 0.72 4.52
N THR A 532 10.85 -0.23 4.00
CA THR A 532 9.63 0.03 3.22
C THR A 532 9.90 0.88 1.97
N SER A 533 9.03 1.85 1.63
CA SER A 533 9.14 2.73 0.45
C SER A 533 8.78 2.08 -0.89
N VAL A 534 8.69 2.93 -1.92
CA VAL A 534 8.41 2.54 -3.32
C VAL A 534 9.10 3.47 -4.31
N THR A 535 9.56 2.89 -5.42
CA THR A 535 9.97 3.56 -6.66
C THR A 535 9.30 2.85 -7.82
N GLU A 536 8.53 3.56 -8.63
CA GLU A 536 7.75 3.00 -9.73
C GLU A 536 7.66 4.00 -10.89
N TYR A 537 7.71 3.51 -12.14
CA TYR A 537 7.51 4.39 -13.29
C TYR A 537 6.03 4.74 -13.46
N ASN A 538 5.72 6.03 -13.57
CA ASN A 538 4.37 6.53 -13.78
C ASN A 538 4.17 6.92 -15.26
N PRO A 539 3.56 6.05 -16.09
CA PRO A 539 3.38 6.30 -17.53
C PRO A 539 2.45 7.47 -17.83
N LYS A 540 1.60 7.89 -16.88
CA LYS A 540 0.67 9.02 -17.06
C LYS A 540 1.39 10.36 -17.22
N PHE A 541 2.59 10.50 -16.66
CA PHE A 541 3.33 11.77 -16.60
C PHE A 541 4.75 11.71 -17.15
N ASP A 542 5.20 10.52 -17.57
CA ASP A 542 6.60 10.18 -17.90
C ASP A 542 7.55 10.58 -16.75
N THR A 543 7.22 10.09 -15.55
CA THR A 543 7.95 10.33 -14.31
C THR A 543 8.33 9.01 -13.63
N MET A 544 9.34 9.05 -12.77
CA MET A 544 9.52 8.09 -11.69
C MET A 544 8.76 8.61 -10.48
N PHE A 545 7.71 7.91 -10.08
CA PHE A 545 7.02 8.10 -8.81
C PHE A 545 7.86 7.50 -7.70
N VAL A 546 8.11 8.27 -6.64
CA VAL A 546 8.93 7.84 -5.50
C VAL A 546 8.22 8.21 -4.21
N TYR A 547 8.18 7.28 -3.26
CA TYR A 547 7.78 7.57 -1.89
C TYR A 547 8.84 7.04 -0.91
N SER A 548 9.69 7.94 -0.41
CA SER A 548 10.64 7.67 0.68
C SER A 548 9.87 7.69 2.00
N ALA A 549 9.36 6.51 2.37
CA ALA A 549 8.26 6.33 3.33
C ALA A 549 8.66 6.46 4.81
N THR A 550 9.96 6.33 5.12
CA THR A 550 10.49 6.36 6.49
C THR A 550 11.69 7.29 6.62
N ALA A 551 11.77 8.32 5.79
CA ALA A 551 12.74 9.39 5.94
C ALA A 551 12.64 10.00 7.35
N GLY A 552 13.79 10.25 7.99
CA GLY A 552 13.87 10.63 9.41
C GLY A 552 13.89 9.46 10.41
N LEU A 553 13.63 8.22 9.98
CA LEU A 553 13.79 7.01 10.83
C LEU A 553 15.25 6.54 10.95
N GLY A 554 16.17 7.14 10.17
CA GLY A 554 17.56 6.71 10.07
C GLY A 554 18.30 6.57 11.40
N ASP A 555 18.08 7.50 12.34
CA ASP A 555 18.51 7.33 13.73
C ASP A 555 17.34 6.80 14.56
N VAL A 556 17.23 5.47 14.62
CA VAL A 556 16.22 4.75 15.40
C VAL A 556 16.27 5.12 16.89
N LYS A 557 17.45 5.39 17.45
CA LYS A 557 17.60 5.76 18.87
C LYS A 557 17.04 7.15 19.12
N ALA A 558 17.35 8.13 18.27
CA ALA A 558 16.77 9.46 18.33
C ALA A 558 15.25 9.43 18.09
N PHE A 559 14.76 8.66 17.11
CA PHE A 559 13.33 8.52 16.84
C PHE A 559 12.57 7.94 18.04
N ARG A 560 13.01 6.80 18.59
CA ARG A 560 12.38 6.20 19.79
C ARG A 560 12.48 7.10 21.02
N ALA A 561 13.53 7.92 21.13
CA ALA A 561 13.67 8.94 22.18
C ALA A 561 12.87 10.24 21.91
N SER A 562 12.05 10.32 20.85
CA SER A 562 11.33 11.53 20.42
C SER A 562 12.23 12.75 20.13
N LYS A 563 13.50 12.50 19.75
CA LYS A 563 14.49 13.51 19.35
C LYS A 563 14.63 13.66 17.83
N ALA A 564 14.14 12.67 17.08
CA ALA A 564 13.94 12.74 15.63
C ALA A 564 12.46 12.53 15.30
N ALA A 565 12.03 13.00 14.13
CA ALA A 565 10.67 12.86 13.63
C ALA A 565 10.70 12.24 12.23
N LEU A 566 9.63 11.54 11.86
CA LEU A 566 9.43 11.09 10.48
C LEU A 566 9.14 12.31 9.59
N THR A 567 9.81 12.36 8.44
CA THR A 567 9.59 13.36 7.39
C THR A 567 9.48 12.68 6.00
N PRO A 568 8.52 11.77 5.74
CA PRO A 568 8.43 11.05 4.47
C PRO A 568 8.23 12.00 3.28
N PHE A 569 8.75 11.60 2.11
CA PHE A 569 8.68 12.38 0.87
C PHE A 569 7.93 11.58 -0.20
N LEU A 570 6.91 12.19 -0.81
CA LEU A 570 6.30 11.72 -2.06
C LEU A 570 6.71 12.68 -3.18
N GLU A 571 7.28 12.12 -4.23
CA GLU A 571 7.92 12.84 -5.33
C GLU A 571 7.49 12.26 -6.69
N GLU A 572 7.31 13.14 -7.67
CA GLU A 572 7.18 12.77 -9.09
C GLU A 572 8.37 13.39 -9.81
N ILE A 573 9.29 12.57 -10.31
CA ILE A 573 10.58 12.99 -10.85
C ILE A 573 10.60 12.71 -12.35
N LYS A 574 10.85 13.70 -13.19
CA LYS A 574 10.82 13.56 -14.66
C LYS A 574 11.77 12.47 -15.14
N TYR A 575 11.22 11.51 -15.89
CA TYR A 575 11.91 10.28 -16.27
C TYR A 575 13.26 10.53 -16.96
N GLY A 576 14.28 9.77 -16.59
CA GLY A 576 15.64 9.92 -17.10
C GLY A 576 16.40 11.16 -16.60
N THR A 577 15.82 11.96 -15.69
CA THR A 577 16.44 13.19 -15.15
C THR A 577 16.33 13.23 -13.62
N GLN A 578 17.07 14.12 -12.96
CA GLN A 578 16.87 14.40 -11.52
C GLN A 578 15.94 15.61 -11.27
N GLU A 579 15.17 16.03 -12.28
CA GLU A 579 14.21 17.13 -12.17
C GLU A 579 12.95 16.65 -11.43
N VAL A 580 12.89 16.88 -10.11
CA VAL A 580 11.65 16.70 -9.32
C VAL A 580 10.58 17.64 -9.89
N GLU A 581 9.47 17.14 -10.41
CA GLU A 581 8.38 17.98 -10.91
C GLU A 581 7.37 18.37 -9.81
N PHE A 582 7.25 17.54 -8.77
CA PHE A 582 6.35 17.73 -7.62
C PHE A 582 6.94 17.06 -6.37
N GLU A 583 6.86 17.71 -5.20
CA GLU A 583 7.28 17.17 -3.90
C GLU A 583 6.24 17.50 -2.83
N MET A 584 5.82 16.48 -2.09
CA MET A 584 4.94 16.54 -0.91
C MET A 584 5.66 15.87 0.26
N LYS A 585 5.94 16.62 1.34
CA LYS A 585 6.43 16.06 2.61
C LYS A 585 5.26 15.73 3.51
N PHE A 586 5.38 14.64 4.27
CA PHE A 586 4.45 14.28 5.35
C PHE A 586 5.10 14.59 6.69
N ILE A 587 4.41 15.33 7.55
CA ILE A 587 4.94 15.77 8.86
C ILE A 587 3.92 15.59 9.98
N ASN A 588 4.32 15.91 11.21
CA ASN A 588 3.48 15.98 12.42
C ASN A 588 2.80 14.66 12.86
N SER A 589 3.21 13.51 12.32
CA SER A 589 2.72 12.19 12.73
C SER A 589 3.85 11.24 13.13
N ASN A 590 3.52 10.29 14.02
CA ASN A 590 4.37 9.18 14.43
C ASN A 590 4.04 7.86 13.70
N THR A 591 3.19 7.92 12.66
CA THR A 591 2.85 6.79 11.78
C THR A 591 3.96 6.54 10.77
N ILE A 592 4.42 5.28 10.67
CA ILE A 592 5.43 4.86 9.72
C ILE A 592 4.76 4.65 8.36
N GLY A 593 5.23 5.31 7.30
CA GLY A 593 4.75 5.03 5.94
C GLY A 593 5.18 3.62 5.53
N TYR A 594 4.32 2.88 4.83
CA TYR A 594 4.71 1.62 4.19
C TYR A 594 4.94 1.83 2.68
N ARG A 595 3.89 2.22 1.96
CA ARG A 595 3.91 2.53 0.52
C ARG A 595 2.87 3.59 0.20
N ALA A 596 3.04 4.21 -0.97
CA ALA A 596 2.02 5.01 -1.61
C ALA A 596 1.73 4.46 -3.01
N LEU A 597 0.55 4.77 -3.57
CA LEU A 597 0.10 4.29 -4.88
C LEU A 597 -0.71 5.40 -5.58
N PRO A 598 -0.33 5.83 -6.80
CA PRO A 598 -1.18 6.71 -7.62
C PRO A 598 -2.48 6.01 -8.04
N ILE A 599 -3.62 6.65 -7.81
CA ILE A 599 -4.96 6.09 -8.08
C ILE A 599 -5.59 6.76 -9.31
N ASP A 600 -6.06 5.96 -10.26
CA ASP A 600 -6.91 6.44 -11.36
C ASP A 600 -8.39 6.25 -11.03
N ILE A 601 -9.05 7.36 -10.69
CA ILE A 601 -10.49 7.43 -10.43
C ILE A 601 -11.33 7.07 -11.68
N ASN A 602 -10.79 7.22 -12.89
CA ASN A 602 -11.52 6.89 -14.12
C ASN A 602 -11.61 5.38 -14.32
N LYS A 603 -10.60 4.59 -13.92
CA LYS A 603 -10.73 3.12 -13.89
C LYS A 603 -11.90 2.71 -13.00
N ALA A 604 -12.00 3.27 -11.80
CA ALA A 604 -12.99 2.88 -10.79
C ALA A 604 -14.45 3.18 -11.21
N PHE A 605 -14.71 4.34 -11.84
CA PHE A 605 -16.07 4.79 -12.15
C PHE A 605 -16.45 4.73 -13.64
N ASN A 606 -15.48 4.71 -14.55
CA ASN A 606 -15.68 4.79 -16.00
C ASN A 606 -15.02 3.61 -16.75
N SER A 607 -14.73 2.50 -16.07
CA SER A 607 -14.49 1.20 -16.70
C SER A 607 -15.69 0.80 -17.58
N LYS A 608 -15.37 0.18 -18.72
CA LYS A 608 -16.31 -0.28 -19.75
C LYS A 608 -16.61 -1.77 -19.61
#